data_AF-A0AB73T157-F1
#
_entry.id   AF-A0AB73T157-F1
#
_cell.length_a   1.000
_cell.length_b   1.000
_cell.length_c   1.000
_cell.angle_alpha   90.00
_cell.angle_beta   90.00
_cell.angle_gamma   90.00
#
_symmetry.space_group_name_H-M   'P 1'
#
loop_
_entity.id
_entity.type
_entity.pdbx_description
1 polymer ?
#
loop_
_entity_poly.entity_id
_entity_poly.type
_entity_poly.pdbx_seq_one_letter_code
_entity_poly.pdbx_strand_id
1 'polypeptide(L)'
;MEDNFIRFTKKKEYLICIDSDGCAMDTMDLKHKKCFGPCMIKEWSLESHADEIQKSWNEVNLYTRTRGINRFQGLARALRETDSKYGEIPGIDELEHWAESTDELSERSLQRAASDPGITEEGRLILNKALSWSRAVNDAIDRIPDDEKKPFTGVRDALEAAGRKADIAIVSSANRKAVEDEWSRYGLLTFTDILLTQKDGSKAACIGRLLEKGYDRSHALMAGDAPGDARAAGKNGIFFYPVLVGHEEESWKEFKNEALARLTDETYAGAYQKKKLDEFWSNL
;
A
#
# COMPACT_ATOMS: atom_id res chain seq x y z
N MET A 1 12.29 10.30 -18.60
CA MET A 1 11.03 10.48 -17.85
C MET A 1 11.15 11.83 -17.19
N GLU A 2 10.32 12.78 -17.57
CA GLU A 2 10.25 14.05 -16.85
C GLU A 2 9.75 13.78 -15.43
N ASP A 3 10.43 14.37 -14.47
CA ASP A 3 10.13 14.25 -13.05
C ASP A 3 8.71 14.81 -12.79
N ASN A 4 7.76 13.95 -12.37
CA ASN A 4 6.35 14.33 -12.17
C ASN A 4 6.19 15.55 -11.26
N PHE A 5 7.14 15.74 -10.35
CA PHE A 5 7.19 16.87 -9.44
C PHE A 5 7.51 18.19 -10.13
N ILE A 6 8.19 18.21 -11.28
CA ILE A 6 8.51 19.44 -12.01
C ILE A 6 7.22 20.08 -12.56
N ARG A 7 6.29 19.26 -13.04
CA ARG A 7 5.02 19.73 -13.63
C ARG A 7 3.97 20.11 -12.57
N PHE A 8 4.10 19.58 -11.36
CA PHE A 8 3.18 19.89 -10.28
C PHE A 8 3.48 21.25 -9.65
N THR A 9 2.44 22.09 -9.62
CA THR A 9 2.44 23.43 -9.03
C THR A 9 1.32 23.48 -7.99
N LYS A 10 1.62 24.00 -6.79
CA LYS A 10 0.63 24.27 -5.75
C LYS A 10 -0.46 25.20 -6.29
N LYS A 11 -1.72 24.77 -6.26
CA LYS A 11 -2.89 25.57 -6.69
C LYS A 11 -3.77 25.97 -5.51
N LYS A 12 -3.74 25.21 -4.42
CA LYS A 12 -4.52 25.46 -3.19
C LYS A 12 -3.64 25.46 -1.96
N GLU A 13 -4.16 25.99 -0.85
CA GLU A 13 -3.42 26.04 0.41
C GLU A 13 -3.24 24.67 1.07
N TYR A 14 -4.19 23.76 0.87
CA TYR A 14 -4.19 22.43 1.47
C TYR A 14 -3.72 21.35 0.50
N LEU A 15 -3.07 20.31 1.04
CA LEU A 15 -2.64 19.12 0.32
C LEU A 15 -3.25 17.87 0.95
N ILE A 16 -3.87 17.02 0.14
CA ILE A 16 -4.35 15.72 0.60
C ILE A 16 -3.67 14.64 -0.23
N CYS A 17 -2.85 13.83 0.44
CA CYS A 17 -2.23 12.63 -0.10
C CYS A 17 -3.15 11.44 0.16
N ILE A 18 -3.35 10.56 -0.82
CA ILE A 18 -4.32 9.46 -0.76
C ILE A 18 -3.64 8.18 -1.25
N ASP A 19 -3.71 7.11 -0.47
CA ASP A 19 -3.34 5.78 -0.97
C ASP A 19 -4.40 5.21 -1.93
N SER A 20 -3.98 4.31 -2.82
CA SER A 20 -4.85 3.63 -3.76
C SER A 20 -5.44 2.35 -3.18
N ASP A 21 -4.69 1.25 -3.20
CA ASP A 21 -5.17 -0.09 -2.84
C ASP A 21 -5.51 -0.18 -1.35
N GLY A 22 -6.74 -0.57 -1.00
CA GLY A 22 -7.18 -0.69 0.39
C GLY A 22 -7.63 0.62 1.03
N CYS A 23 -7.41 1.75 0.35
CA CYS A 23 -7.82 3.08 0.80
C CYS A 23 -8.91 3.66 -0.12
N ALA A 24 -8.58 4.04 -1.35
CA ALA A 24 -9.56 4.51 -2.33
C ALA A 24 -10.15 3.37 -3.18
N MET A 25 -9.34 2.36 -3.47
CA MET A 25 -9.68 1.22 -4.33
C MET A 25 -9.92 -0.03 -3.47
N ASP A 26 -11.05 -0.70 -3.68
CA ASP A 26 -11.41 -1.98 -3.06
C ASP A 26 -10.74 -3.15 -3.79
N THR A 27 -9.42 -3.13 -3.74
CA THR A 27 -8.55 -4.00 -4.53
C THR A 27 -7.55 -4.75 -3.68
N MET A 28 -7.26 -4.30 -2.46
CA MET A 28 -6.26 -4.95 -1.60
C MET A 28 -6.70 -6.37 -1.21
N ASP A 29 -7.90 -6.54 -0.65
CA ASP A 29 -8.44 -7.85 -0.28
C ASP A 29 -8.55 -8.77 -1.51
N LEU A 30 -9.05 -8.24 -2.62
CA LEU A 30 -9.18 -8.96 -3.88
C LEU A 30 -7.84 -9.51 -4.36
N LYS A 31 -6.81 -8.65 -4.43
CA LYS A 31 -5.46 -9.02 -4.86
C LYS A 31 -4.84 -10.05 -3.91
N HIS A 32 -4.96 -9.88 -2.59
CA HIS A 32 -4.36 -10.80 -1.63
C HIS A 32 -5.03 -12.17 -1.62
N LYS A 33 -6.37 -12.21 -1.69
CA LYS A 33 -7.16 -13.45 -1.62
C LYS A 33 -7.19 -14.22 -2.93
N LYS A 34 -7.13 -13.55 -4.09
CA LYS A 34 -7.18 -14.21 -5.41
C LYS A 34 -5.82 -14.38 -6.07
N CYS A 35 -4.80 -13.61 -5.69
CA CYS A 35 -3.51 -13.62 -6.37
C CYS A 35 -2.35 -13.96 -5.43
N PHE A 36 -2.06 -13.13 -4.42
CA PHE A 36 -0.85 -13.28 -3.64
C PHE A 36 -0.76 -14.61 -2.87
N GLY A 37 -1.76 -14.89 -2.02
CA GLY A 37 -1.83 -16.13 -1.25
C GLY A 37 -1.92 -17.37 -2.14
N PRO A 38 -2.84 -17.43 -3.13
CA PRO A 38 -2.94 -18.59 -4.01
C PRO A 38 -1.68 -18.86 -4.85
N CYS A 39 -0.98 -17.81 -5.30
CA CYS A 39 0.30 -17.97 -6.00
C CYS A 39 1.38 -18.53 -5.07
N MET A 40 1.41 -18.11 -3.79
CA MET A 40 2.37 -18.64 -2.81
C MET A 40 2.10 -20.14 -2.58
N ILE A 41 0.84 -20.50 -2.34
CA ILE A 41 0.43 -21.90 -2.11
C ILE A 41 0.87 -22.77 -3.28
N LYS A 42 0.62 -22.32 -4.51
CA LYS A 42 0.99 -23.05 -5.72
C LYS A 42 2.51 -23.16 -5.93
N GLU A 43 3.24 -22.06 -5.78
CA GLU A 43 4.70 -22.03 -6.01
C GLU A 43 5.44 -22.95 -5.02
N TRP A 44 4.96 -23.07 -3.78
CA TRP A 44 5.53 -23.97 -2.76
C TRP A 44 4.85 -25.33 -2.63
N SER A 45 3.87 -25.65 -3.50
CA SER A 45 3.14 -26.93 -3.47
C SER A 45 2.51 -27.24 -2.10
N LEU A 46 1.84 -26.22 -1.54
CA LEU A 46 1.24 -26.23 -0.20
C LEU A 46 -0.26 -26.55 -0.21
N GLU A 47 -0.76 -27.21 -1.27
CA GLU A 47 -2.19 -27.42 -1.48
C GLU A 47 -2.87 -28.26 -0.38
N SER A 48 -2.12 -29.09 0.35
CA SER A 48 -2.65 -29.91 1.44
C SER A 48 -3.14 -29.10 2.66
N HIS A 49 -2.69 -27.85 2.80
CA HIS A 49 -3.06 -26.93 3.88
C HIS A 49 -3.47 -25.54 3.34
N ALA A 50 -4.03 -25.52 2.12
CA ALA A 50 -4.28 -24.28 1.39
C ALA A 50 -5.16 -23.30 2.17
N ASP A 51 -6.23 -23.77 2.81
CA ASP A 51 -7.19 -22.90 3.52
C ASP A 51 -6.55 -22.25 4.75
N GLU A 52 -5.80 -23.02 5.56
CA GLU A 52 -5.11 -22.51 6.74
C GLU A 52 -3.99 -21.55 6.39
N ILE A 53 -3.19 -21.88 5.36
CA ILE A 53 -2.09 -21.03 4.88
C ILE A 53 -2.65 -19.75 4.25
N GLN A 54 -3.74 -19.82 3.49
CA GLN A 54 -4.40 -18.64 2.95
C GLN A 54 -4.94 -17.73 4.06
N LYS A 55 -5.48 -18.32 5.14
CA LYS A 55 -5.95 -17.57 6.30
C LYS A 55 -4.79 -16.86 7.00
N SER A 56 -3.69 -17.55 7.27
CA SER A 56 -2.46 -16.95 7.83
C SER A 56 -1.92 -15.83 6.93
N TRP A 57 -1.83 -16.05 5.62
CA TRP A 57 -1.45 -15.02 4.65
C TRP A 57 -2.31 -13.75 4.80
N ASN A 58 -3.63 -13.92 4.88
CA ASN A 58 -4.56 -12.80 5.02
C ASN A 58 -4.40 -12.09 6.37
N GLU A 59 -4.25 -12.81 7.48
CA GLU A 59 -4.02 -12.21 8.80
C GLU A 59 -2.74 -11.35 8.79
N VAL A 60 -1.63 -11.89 8.31
CA VAL A 60 -0.34 -11.18 8.23
C VAL A 60 -0.44 -9.95 7.32
N ASN A 61 -1.07 -10.07 6.14
CA ASN A 61 -0.96 -9.03 5.12
C ASN A 61 -2.14 -8.05 5.06
N LEU A 62 -3.29 -8.37 5.66
CA LEU A 62 -4.50 -7.55 5.59
C LEU A 62 -5.01 -7.06 6.95
N TYR A 63 -4.90 -7.86 8.02
CA TYR A 63 -5.67 -7.64 9.24
C TYR A 63 -4.82 -7.48 10.50
N THR A 64 -3.53 -7.21 10.34
CA THR A 64 -2.61 -6.97 11.45
C THR A 64 -1.76 -5.72 11.19
N ARG A 65 -0.89 -5.36 12.14
CA ARG A 65 0.09 -4.27 12.00
C ARG A 65 1.11 -4.41 10.87
N THR A 66 1.08 -5.54 10.15
CA THR A 66 1.81 -5.76 8.90
C THR A 66 0.96 -5.52 7.66
N ARG A 67 -0.24 -4.94 7.78
CA ARG A 67 -1.06 -4.55 6.63
C ARG A 67 -0.27 -3.68 5.64
N GLY A 68 -0.37 -4.00 4.36
CA GLY A 68 0.25 -3.22 3.28
C GLY A 68 1.80 -3.20 3.31
N ILE A 69 2.45 -4.14 4.01
CA ILE A 69 3.91 -4.31 3.92
C ILE A 69 4.33 -4.68 2.50
N ASN A 70 5.62 -4.55 2.21
CA ASN A 70 6.15 -4.96 0.93
C ASN A 70 5.86 -6.45 0.69
N ARG A 71 5.47 -6.79 -0.55
CA ARG A 71 5.08 -8.15 -0.95
C ARG A 71 6.10 -9.23 -0.53
N PHE A 72 7.40 -8.95 -0.61
CA PHE A 72 8.41 -9.94 -0.27
C PHE A 72 8.62 -10.08 1.25
N GLN A 73 8.43 -9.00 2.00
CA GLN A 73 8.40 -9.07 3.47
C GLN A 73 7.17 -9.85 3.95
N GLY A 74 6.02 -9.65 3.28
CA GLY A 74 4.81 -10.43 3.50
C GLY A 74 5.00 -11.91 3.17
N LEU A 75 5.66 -12.20 2.05
CA LEU A 75 6.04 -13.55 1.65
C LEU A 75 6.94 -14.23 2.69
N ALA A 76 8.03 -13.58 3.09
CA ALA A 76 8.98 -14.15 4.05
C ALA A 76 8.28 -14.52 5.37
N ARG A 77 7.45 -13.62 5.92
CA ARG A 77 6.67 -13.87 7.15
C ARG A 77 5.68 -15.03 7.00
N ALA A 78 4.93 -15.06 5.90
CA ALA A 78 3.94 -16.12 5.67
C ALA A 78 4.62 -17.49 5.45
N LEU A 79 5.74 -17.53 4.74
CA LEU A 79 6.52 -18.75 4.56
C LEU A 79 7.17 -19.21 5.85
N ARG A 80 7.65 -18.31 6.72
CA ARG A 80 8.17 -18.66 8.05
C ARG A 80 7.10 -19.26 8.95
N GLU A 81 5.90 -18.71 8.93
CA GLU A 81 4.78 -19.27 9.68
C GLU A 81 4.39 -20.65 9.13
N THR A 82 4.46 -20.81 7.80
CA THR A 82 4.22 -22.09 7.13
C THR A 82 5.28 -23.13 7.51
N ASP A 83 6.55 -22.74 7.45
CA ASP A 83 7.73 -23.52 7.85
C ASP A 83 7.58 -24.10 9.26
N SER A 84 7.16 -23.24 10.20
CA SER A 84 6.98 -23.62 11.61
C SER A 84 5.81 -24.57 11.87
N LYS A 85 4.81 -24.62 10.98
CA LYS A 85 3.53 -25.32 11.23
C LYS A 85 3.28 -26.53 10.33
N TYR A 86 3.73 -26.48 9.09
CA TYR A 86 3.32 -27.41 8.03
C TYR A 86 4.50 -28.14 7.37
N GLY A 87 5.74 -27.80 7.72
CA GLY A 87 6.93 -28.51 7.26
C GLY A 87 8.00 -27.55 6.76
N GLU A 88 9.26 -28.03 6.77
CA GLU A 88 10.45 -27.24 6.45
C GLU A 88 10.35 -26.57 5.07
N ILE A 89 10.68 -25.27 5.02
CA ILE A 89 10.86 -24.48 3.80
C ILE A 89 12.36 -24.19 3.61
N PRO A 90 13.09 -24.96 2.79
CA PRO A 90 14.53 -24.76 2.61
C PRO A 90 14.88 -23.34 2.12
N GLY A 91 15.92 -22.76 2.72
CA GLY A 91 16.41 -21.40 2.42
C GLY A 91 15.62 -20.25 3.05
N ILE A 92 14.62 -20.53 3.90
CA ILE A 92 13.76 -19.48 4.48
C ILE A 92 14.55 -18.38 5.23
N ASP A 93 15.64 -18.75 5.91
CA ASP A 93 16.54 -17.81 6.59
C ASP A 93 17.15 -16.78 5.62
N GLU A 94 17.59 -17.22 4.43
CA GLU A 94 18.13 -16.34 3.39
C GLU A 94 17.08 -15.39 2.81
N LEU A 95 15.84 -15.85 2.62
CA LEU A 95 14.75 -14.99 2.15
C LEU A 95 14.40 -13.92 3.19
N GLU A 96 14.29 -14.30 4.47
CA GLU A 96 14.05 -13.37 5.57
C GLU A 96 15.18 -12.34 5.67
N HIS A 97 16.43 -12.81 5.70
CA HIS A 97 17.59 -11.94 5.78
C HIS A 97 17.62 -10.92 4.64
N TRP A 98 17.37 -11.36 3.39
CA TRP A 98 17.30 -10.46 2.25
C TRP A 98 16.16 -9.45 2.39
N ALA A 99 14.96 -9.89 2.81
CA ALA A 99 13.78 -9.04 2.92
C ALA A 99 13.90 -7.97 4.05
N GLU A 100 14.78 -8.21 5.03
CA GLU A 100 15.04 -7.29 6.14
C GLU A 100 16.23 -6.36 5.90
N SER A 101 17.26 -6.82 5.18
CA SER A 101 18.54 -6.09 5.04
C SER A 101 18.71 -5.34 3.72
N THR A 102 17.92 -5.64 2.69
CA THR A 102 18.08 -5.00 1.38
C THR A 102 17.70 -3.52 1.40
N ASP A 103 18.50 -2.70 0.71
CA ASP A 103 18.20 -1.28 0.47
C ASP A 103 16.99 -1.08 -0.47
N GLU A 104 16.67 -2.10 -1.27
CA GLU A 104 15.62 -2.06 -2.29
C GLU A 104 14.84 -3.38 -2.28
N LEU A 105 13.52 -3.33 -2.11
CA LEU A 105 12.64 -4.50 -2.17
C LEU A 105 11.97 -4.59 -3.56
N SER A 106 12.71 -5.09 -4.53
CA SER A 106 12.27 -5.20 -5.94
C SER A 106 12.70 -6.52 -6.57
N GLU A 107 12.07 -6.89 -7.68
CA GLU A 107 12.48 -8.07 -8.46
C GLU A 107 13.94 -7.98 -8.92
N ARG A 108 14.44 -6.76 -9.18
CA ARG A 108 15.82 -6.52 -9.59
C ARG A 108 16.81 -6.77 -8.45
N SER A 109 16.53 -6.28 -7.24
CA SER A 109 17.41 -6.56 -6.09
C SER A 109 17.35 -8.02 -5.68
N LEU A 110 16.20 -8.67 -5.79
CA LEU A 110 16.04 -10.10 -5.55
C LEU A 110 16.87 -10.94 -6.53
N GLN A 111 16.81 -10.61 -7.83
CA GLN A 111 17.60 -11.29 -8.86
C GLN A 111 19.11 -11.11 -8.66
N ARG A 112 19.55 -9.92 -8.19
CA ARG A 112 20.95 -9.70 -7.80
C ARG A 112 21.36 -10.60 -6.63
N ALA A 113 20.55 -10.67 -5.58
CA ALA A 113 20.81 -11.51 -4.42
C ALA A 113 20.88 -13.01 -4.77
N ALA A 114 19.96 -13.49 -5.64
CA ALA A 114 19.99 -14.88 -6.11
C ALA A 114 21.23 -15.23 -6.96
N SER A 115 21.90 -14.22 -7.53
CA SER A 115 23.11 -14.39 -8.35
C SER A 115 24.40 -14.23 -7.55
N ASP A 116 24.31 -13.95 -6.25
CA ASP A 116 25.49 -13.80 -5.39
C ASP A 116 26.26 -15.13 -5.28
N PRO A 117 27.58 -15.16 -5.56
CA PRO A 117 28.39 -16.37 -5.41
C PRO A 117 28.46 -16.91 -3.97
N GLY A 118 28.21 -16.06 -2.97
CA GLY A 118 28.26 -16.38 -1.55
C GLY A 118 26.97 -16.98 -0.98
N ILE A 119 25.88 -17.04 -1.75
CA ILE A 119 24.62 -17.62 -1.29
C ILE A 119 24.64 -19.16 -1.38
N THR A 120 23.98 -19.81 -0.43
CA THR A 120 23.75 -21.26 -0.42
C THR A 120 22.89 -21.69 -1.62
N GLU A 121 22.93 -22.96 -2.00
CA GLU A 121 22.09 -23.47 -3.09
C GLU A 121 20.59 -23.40 -2.73
N GLU A 122 20.24 -23.66 -1.47
CA GLU A 122 18.88 -23.53 -0.95
C GLU A 122 18.43 -22.06 -0.94
N GLY A 123 19.29 -21.14 -0.50
CA GLY A 123 19.06 -19.70 -0.58
C GLY A 123 18.86 -19.22 -2.02
N ARG A 124 19.69 -19.69 -2.96
CA ARG A 124 19.50 -19.40 -4.39
C ARG A 124 18.15 -19.90 -4.88
N LEU A 125 17.74 -21.10 -4.50
CA LEU A 125 16.49 -21.69 -4.93
C LEU A 125 15.30 -20.86 -4.43
N ILE A 126 15.23 -20.55 -3.13
CA ILE A 126 14.09 -19.83 -2.58
C ILE A 126 13.98 -18.39 -3.12
N LEU A 127 15.10 -17.69 -3.35
CA LEU A 127 15.06 -16.34 -3.92
C LEU A 127 14.57 -16.38 -5.38
N ASN A 128 14.94 -17.40 -6.14
CA ASN A 128 14.39 -17.61 -7.49
C ASN A 128 12.89 -17.99 -7.46
N LYS A 129 12.44 -18.79 -6.50
CA LYS A 129 11.01 -19.07 -6.29
C LYS A 129 10.24 -17.81 -5.91
N ALA A 130 10.78 -16.98 -5.03
CA ALA A 130 10.18 -15.68 -4.69
C ALA A 130 10.07 -14.75 -5.92
N LEU A 131 11.05 -14.79 -6.83
CA LEU A 131 10.99 -14.06 -8.11
C LEU A 131 9.91 -14.64 -9.04
N SER A 132 9.83 -15.96 -9.17
CA SER A 132 8.78 -16.67 -9.92
C SER A 132 7.39 -16.30 -9.38
N TRP A 133 7.22 -16.39 -8.07
CA TRP A 133 6.00 -15.99 -7.36
C TRP A 133 5.60 -14.55 -7.63
N SER A 134 6.53 -13.58 -7.52
CA SER A 134 6.21 -12.16 -7.77
C SER A 134 5.67 -11.94 -9.19
N ARG A 135 6.24 -12.63 -10.19
CA ARG A 135 5.78 -12.56 -11.58
C ARG A 135 4.43 -13.23 -11.76
N ALA A 136 4.23 -14.42 -11.17
CA ALA A 136 2.95 -15.12 -11.18
C ALA A 136 1.83 -14.29 -10.54
N VAL A 137 2.13 -13.56 -9.47
CA VAL A 137 1.21 -12.61 -8.84
C VAL A 137 0.84 -11.48 -9.79
N ASN A 138 1.81 -10.86 -10.47
CA ASN A 138 1.52 -9.80 -11.44
C ASN A 138 0.59 -10.33 -12.55
N ASP A 139 0.91 -11.50 -13.11
CA ASP A 139 0.07 -12.16 -14.13
C ASP A 139 -1.35 -12.47 -13.62
N ALA A 140 -1.48 -12.87 -12.36
CA ALA A 140 -2.79 -13.15 -11.75
C ALA A 140 -3.60 -11.87 -11.54
N ILE A 141 -2.96 -10.76 -11.13
CA ILE A 141 -3.61 -9.45 -10.96
C ILE A 141 -4.10 -8.90 -12.30
N ASP A 142 -3.31 -9.08 -13.36
CA ASP A 142 -3.69 -8.67 -14.72
C ASP A 142 -4.89 -9.45 -15.26
N ARG A 143 -5.15 -10.66 -14.75
CA ARG A 143 -6.30 -11.50 -15.11
C ARG A 143 -7.56 -11.22 -14.30
N ILE A 144 -7.47 -10.43 -13.21
CA ILE A 144 -8.66 -10.01 -12.46
C ILE A 144 -9.54 -9.17 -13.40
N PRO A 145 -10.83 -9.52 -13.58
CA PRO A 145 -11.77 -8.73 -14.36
C PRO A 145 -11.80 -7.28 -13.89
N ASP A 146 -11.76 -6.36 -14.84
CA ASP A 146 -11.65 -4.94 -14.53
C ASP A 146 -12.85 -4.38 -13.75
N ASP A 147 -14.02 -4.98 -13.93
CA ASP A 147 -15.23 -4.61 -13.21
C ASP A 147 -15.19 -5.06 -11.75
N GLU A 148 -14.27 -5.93 -11.33
CA GLU A 148 -14.06 -6.25 -9.92
C GLU A 148 -13.15 -5.23 -9.20
N LYS A 149 -12.33 -4.47 -9.94
CA LYS A 149 -11.38 -3.49 -9.38
C LYS A 149 -12.06 -2.14 -9.10
N LYS A 150 -13.07 -2.12 -8.22
CA LYS A 150 -13.92 -0.95 -7.97
C LYS A 150 -13.35 -0.04 -6.86
N PRO A 151 -13.65 1.26 -6.87
CA PRO A 151 -13.43 2.10 -5.70
C PRO A 151 -14.44 1.76 -4.60
N PHE A 152 -14.07 2.07 -3.35
CA PHE A 152 -15.02 2.00 -2.24
C PHE A 152 -16.17 3.00 -2.43
N THR A 153 -17.34 2.66 -1.89
CA THR A 153 -18.49 3.57 -1.84
C THR A 153 -18.10 4.88 -1.17
N GLY A 154 -18.53 6.02 -1.74
CA GLY A 154 -18.29 7.35 -1.19
C GLY A 154 -16.95 8.00 -1.58
N VAL A 155 -15.98 7.25 -2.13
CA VAL A 155 -14.66 7.77 -2.54
C VAL A 155 -14.80 8.92 -3.53
N ARG A 156 -15.59 8.72 -4.60
CA ARG A 156 -15.77 9.75 -5.65
C ARG A 156 -16.29 11.06 -5.07
N ASP A 157 -17.32 10.98 -4.23
CA ASP A 157 -17.95 12.10 -3.55
C ASP A 157 -16.99 12.82 -2.60
N ALA A 158 -16.17 12.05 -1.88
CA ALA A 158 -15.15 12.57 -0.99
C ALA A 158 -14.03 13.29 -1.76
N LEU A 159 -13.54 12.70 -2.86
CA LEU A 159 -12.53 13.29 -3.75
C LEU A 159 -13.04 14.57 -4.41
N GLU A 160 -14.29 14.60 -4.85
CA GLU A 160 -14.88 15.83 -5.41
C GLU A 160 -14.95 16.94 -4.35
N ALA A 161 -15.39 16.62 -3.13
CA ALA A 161 -15.44 17.58 -2.03
C ALA A 161 -14.02 18.06 -1.64
N ALA A 162 -13.06 17.15 -1.56
CA ALA A 162 -11.67 17.44 -1.25
C ALA A 162 -11.02 18.30 -2.33
N GLY A 163 -11.22 17.98 -3.61
CA GLY A 163 -10.67 18.69 -4.75
C GLY A 163 -11.18 20.13 -4.89
N ARG A 164 -12.25 20.52 -4.19
CA ARG A 164 -12.67 21.94 -4.09
C ARG A 164 -11.82 22.74 -3.10
N LYS A 165 -11.17 22.08 -2.13
CA LYS A 165 -10.48 22.72 -1.01
C LYS A 165 -8.96 22.47 -0.97
N ALA A 166 -8.50 21.33 -1.47
CA ALA A 166 -7.10 20.90 -1.46
C ALA A 166 -6.61 20.46 -2.84
N ASP A 167 -5.31 20.51 -3.07
CA ASP A 167 -4.66 19.75 -4.14
C ASP A 167 -4.58 18.29 -3.72
N ILE A 168 -4.83 17.38 -4.66
CA ILE A 168 -4.96 15.95 -4.38
C ILE A 168 -3.79 15.19 -5.03
N ALA A 169 -3.04 14.45 -4.21
CA ALA A 169 -1.94 13.61 -4.65
C ALA A 169 -2.24 12.13 -4.38
N ILE A 170 -2.21 11.30 -5.40
CA ILE A 170 -2.18 9.84 -5.19
C ILE A 170 -0.76 9.48 -4.77
N VAL A 171 -0.60 8.77 -3.65
CA VAL A 171 0.69 8.31 -3.12
C VAL A 171 0.60 6.81 -2.83
N SER A 172 0.93 5.99 -3.83
CA SER A 172 0.74 4.54 -3.79
C SER A 172 2.05 3.75 -3.89
N SER A 173 2.07 2.57 -3.26
CA SER A 173 3.13 1.59 -3.44
C SER A 173 2.89 0.66 -4.65
N ALA A 174 1.76 0.82 -5.35
CA ALA A 174 1.40 -0.02 -6.49
C ALA A 174 2.14 0.38 -7.78
N ASN A 175 2.01 -0.47 -8.79
CA ASN A 175 2.52 -0.18 -10.13
C ASN A 175 1.73 0.98 -10.75
N ARG A 176 2.44 1.97 -11.31
CA ARG A 176 1.85 3.14 -11.97
C ARG A 176 0.74 2.81 -12.96
N LYS A 177 0.96 1.84 -13.85
CA LYS A 177 -0.03 1.48 -14.86
C LYS A 177 -1.31 0.96 -14.23
N ALA A 178 -1.19 0.12 -13.19
CA ALA A 178 -2.35 -0.40 -12.48
C ALA A 178 -3.17 0.72 -11.84
N VAL A 179 -2.51 1.66 -11.13
CA VAL A 179 -3.20 2.81 -10.52
C VAL A 179 -3.85 3.70 -11.60
N GLU A 180 -3.14 4.01 -12.68
CA GLU A 180 -3.67 4.82 -13.79
C GLU A 180 -4.89 4.16 -14.43
N ASP A 181 -4.84 2.86 -14.74
CA ASP A 181 -5.93 2.12 -15.37
C ASP A 181 -7.16 2.00 -14.43
N GLU A 182 -6.93 1.67 -13.15
CA GLU A 182 -7.97 1.55 -12.13
C GLU A 182 -8.66 2.90 -11.87
N TRP A 183 -7.90 3.97 -11.59
CA TRP A 183 -8.48 5.29 -11.29
C TRP A 183 -9.12 5.95 -12.52
N SER A 184 -8.54 5.79 -13.72
CA SER A 184 -9.09 6.38 -14.95
C SER A 184 -10.45 5.77 -15.28
N ARG A 185 -10.60 4.46 -15.12
CA ARG A 185 -11.83 3.72 -15.45
C ARG A 185 -13.05 4.23 -14.69
N TYR A 186 -12.87 4.61 -13.44
CA TYR A 186 -13.93 5.15 -12.59
C TYR A 186 -13.97 6.68 -12.59
N GLY A 187 -13.17 7.33 -13.45
CA GLY A 187 -13.12 8.78 -13.59
C GLY A 187 -12.59 9.48 -12.34
N LEU A 188 -11.76 8.82 -11.54
CA LEU A 188 -11.24 9.38 -10.30
C LEU A 188 -10.02 10.30 -10.53
N LEU A 189 -9.25 10.04 -11.59
CA LEU A 189 -8.09 10.88 -11.93
C LEU A 189 -8.47 12.34 -12.21
N THR A 190 -9.72 12.62 -12.59
CA THR A 190 -10.18 14.00 -12.81
C THR A 190 -10.20 14.84 -11.53
N PHE A 191 -10.15 14.20 -10.36
CA PHE A 191 -10.08 14.86 -9.05
C PHE A 191 -8.66 14.93 -8.49
N THR A 192 -7.67 14.47 -9.24
CA THR A 192 -6.27 14.34 -8.77
C THR A 192 -5.35 15.29 -9.53
N ASP A 193 -4.40 15.90 -8.83
CA ASP A 193 -3.44 16.84 -9.40
C ASP A 193 -2.09 16.18 -9.72
N ILE A 194 -1.76 15.08 -9.05
CA ILE A 194 -0.55 14.30 -9.30
C ILE A 194 -0.73 12.84 -8.89
N LEU A 195 -0.14 11.94 -9.67
CA LEU A 195 -0.07 10.51 -9.38
C LEU A 195 1.38 10.12 -9.11
N LEU A 196 1.65 9.64 -7.89
CA LEU A 196 2.95 9.20 -7.40
C LEU A 196 2.86 7.73 -6.97
N THR A 197 3.83 6.95 -7.43
CA THR A 197 3.86 5.48 -7.31
C THR A 197 5.20 5.03 -6.74
N GLN A 198 5.40 3.72 -6.57
CA GLN A 198 6.68 3.15 -6.15
C GLN A 198 7.87 3.62 -7.01
N LYS A 199 7.66 3.92 -8.29
CA LYS A 199 8.71 4.45 -9.19
C LYS A 199 9.17 5.87 -8.83
N ASP A 200 8.32 6.64 -8.16
CA ASP A 200 8.57 8.03 -7.79
C ASP A 200 9.28 8.16 -6.43
N GLY A 201 9.36 7.06 -5.68
CA GLY A 201 10.03 6.94 -4.39
C GLY A 201 9.15 6.32 -3.32
N SER A 202 9.66 6.25 -2.09
CA SER A 202 8.83 5.87 -0.93
C SER A 202 7.71 6.90 -0.70
N LYS A 203 6.61 6.49 -0.06
CA LYS A 203 5.52 7.42 0.30
C LYS A 203 6.01 8.63 1.09
N ALA A 204 6.88 8.39 2.07
CA ALA A 204 7.46 9.45 2.89
C ALA A 204 8.28 10.44 2.04
N ALA A 205 9.09 9.93 1.09
CA ALA A 205 9.85 10.78 0.18
C ALA A 205 8.93 11.57 -0.78
N CYS A 206 7.89 10.93 -1.31
CA CYS A 206 6.90 11.57 -2.17
C CYS A 206 6.20 12.73 -1.46
N ILE A 207 5.69 12.50 -0.24
CA ILE A 207 5.06 13.54 0.58
C ILE A 207 6.05 14.67 0.87
N GLY A 208 7.29 14.37 1.26
CA GLY A 208 8.30 15.39 1.53
C GLY A 208 8.57 16.30 0.33
N ARG A 209 8.70 15.72 -0.87
CA ARG A 209 8.87 16.46 -2.13
C ARG A 209 7.65 17.30 -2.51
N LEU A 210 6.44 16.88 -2.13
CA LEU A 210 5.25 17.71 -2.28
C LEU A 210 5.26 18.90 -1.32
N LEU A 211 5.68 18.70 -0.06
CA LEU A 211 5.80 19.78 0.92
C LEU A 211 6.81 20.86 0.51
N GLU A 212 7.89 20.49 -0.18
CA GLU A 212 8.86 21.42 -0.78
C GLU A 212 8.23 22.41 -1.78
N LYS A 213 6.99 22.16 -2.23
CA LYS A 213 6.19 23.09 -3.05
C LYS A 213 5.54 24.23 -2.25
N GLY A 214 5.77 24.29 -0.93
CA GLY A 214 5.33 25.39 -0.07
C GLY A 214 3.99 25.15 0.64
N TYR A 215 3.65 23.90 0.94
CA TYR A 215 2.51 23.59 1.83
C TYR A 215 2.95 23.68 3.28
N ASP A 216 2.11 24.27 4.13
CA ASP A 216 2.28 24.12 5.57
C ASP A 216 1.99 22.67 5.98
N ARG A 217 2.75 22.14 6.93
CA ARG A 217 2.56 20.77 7.41
C ARG A 217 1.20 20.58 8.10
N SER A 218 0.70 21.63 8.75
CA SER A 218 -0.63 21.69 9.34
C SER A 218 -1.75 21.84 8.30
N HIS A 219 -1.43 22.05 7.03
CA HIS A 219 -2.38 22.08 5.92
C HIS A 219 -2.28 20.84 5.02
N ALA A 220 -1.50 19.84 5.44
CA ALA A 220 -1.29 18.60 4.72
C ALA A 220 -1.82 17.39 5.49
N LEU A 221 -2.40 16.44 4.76
CA LEU A 221 -3.00 15.23 5.32
C LEU A 221 -2.74 14.01 4.43
N MET A 222 -2.43 12.87 5.04
CA MET A 222 -2.35 11.57 4.37
C MET A 222 -3.56 10.72 4.76
N ALA A 223 -4.40 10.36 3.79
CA ALA A 223 -5.45 9.36 3.92
C ALA A 223 -4.92 7.99 3.49
N GLY A 224 -4.98 7.00 4.37
CA GLY A 224 -4.45 5.66 4.10
C GLY A 224 -4.97 4.61 5.09
N ASP A 225 -4.81 3.35 4.72
CA ASP A 225 -5.29 2.18 5.45
C ASP A 225 -4.14 1.34 6.04
N ALA A 226 -2.89 1.60 5.66
CA ALA A 226 -1.75 0.80 6.07
C ALA A 226 -0.84 1.55 7.06
N PRO A 227 -0.17 0.84 7.98
CA PRO A 227 0.83 1.43 8.88
C PRO A 227 1.96 2.18 8.15
N GLY A 228 2.24 1.84 6.89
CA GLY A 228 3.17 2.57 6.04
C GLY A 228 2.74 4.02 5.80
N ASP A 229 1.44 4.28 5.67
CA ASP A 229 0.86 5.61 5.43
C ASP A 229 0.94 6.47 6.69
N ALA A 230 0.54 5.92 7.84
CA ALA A 230 0.63 6.59 9.13
C ALA A 230 2.09 6.98 9.46
N ARG A 231 3.05 6.08 9.18
CA ARG A 231 4.47 6.38 9.33
C ARG A 231 4.95 7.44 8.34
N ALA A 232 4.49 7.42 7.09
CA ALA A 232 4.85 8.41 6.08
C ALA A 232 4.32 9.81 6.45
N ALA A 233 3.11 9.88 6.99
CA ALA A 233 2.53 11.10 7.55
C ALA A 233 3.36 11.64 8.73
N GLY A 234 3.63 10.78 9.72
CA GLY A 234 4.40 11.14 10.90
C GLY A 234 5.83 11.59 10.58
N LYS A 235 6.53 10.92 9.66
CA LYS A 235 7.87 11.31 9.21
C LYS A 235 7.92 12.71 8.59
N ASN A 236 6.83 13.12 7.94
CA ASN A 236 6.72 14.43 7.30
C ASN A 236 6.08 15.49 8.21
N GLY A 237 5.61 15.09 9.40
CA GLY A 237 4.94 15.97 10.36
C GLY A 237 3.57 16.45 9.89
N ILE A 238 2.91 15.70 9.01
CA ILE A 238 1.57 16.03 8.47
C ILE A 238 0.50 15.20 9.18
N PHE A 239 -0.77 15.55 8.99
CA PHE A 239 -1.88 14.79 9.57
C PHE A 239 -2.07 13.43 8.91
N PHE A 240 -2.65 12.51 9.66
CA PHE A 240 -3.06 11.19 9.18
C PHE A 240 -4.57 11.00 9.38
N TYR A 241 -5.24 10.53 8.33
CA TYR A 241 -6.63 10.08 8.36
C TYR A 241 -6.69 8.59 8.00
N PRO A 242 -7.22 7.73 8.89
CA PRO A 242 -7.32 6.32 8.60
C PRO A 242 -8.54 6.00 7.73
N VAL A 243 -8.33 5.17 6.72
CA VAL A 243 -9.40 4.36 6.14
C VAL A 243 -9.35 3.01 6.83
N LEU A 244 -10.36 2.73 7.66
CA LEU A 244 -10.37 1.57 8.55
C LEU A 244 -10.83 0.31 7.80
N VAL A 245 -10.15 -0.81 8.03
CA VAL A 245 -10.44 -2.09 7.38
C VAL A 245 -11.80 -2.62 7.84
N GLY A 246 -12.66 -2.96 6.88
CA GLY A 246 -14.04 -3.38 7.13
C GLY A 246 -15.00 -2.24 7.49
N HIS A 247 -14.52 -0.98 7.44
CA HIS A 247 -15.27 0.23 7.71
C HIS A 247 -14.93 1.34 6.69
N GLU A 248 -14.62 0.95 5.45
CA GLU A 248 -14.10 1.86 4.43
C GLU A 248 -15.16 2.86 3.99
N GLU A 249 -16.41 2.42 3.79
CA GLU A 249 -17.52 3.31 3.44
C GLU A 249 -17.79 4.34 4.54
N GLU A 250 -17.81 3.91 5.81
CA GLU A 250 -17.94 4.81 6.96
C GLU A 250 -16.78 5.79 7.05
N SER A 251 -15.56 5.31 6.80
CA SER A 251 -14.36 6.14 6.79
C SER A 251 -14.43 7.23 5.70
N TRP A 252 -14.86 6.91 4.49
CA TRP A 252 -15.01 7.92 3.43
C TRP A 252 -16.17 8.88 3.67
N LYS A 253 -17.26 8.40 4.29
CA LYS A 253 -18.38 9.23 4.70
C LYS A 253 -17.98 10.22 5.80
N GLU A 254 -17.26 9.79 6.83
CA GLU A 254 -16.74 10.70 7.86
C GLU A 254 -15.71 11.67 7.27
N PHE A 255 -14.84 11.19 6.37
CA PHE A 255 -13.85 12.04 5.73
C PHE A 255 -14.49 13.25 5.05
N LYS A 256 -15.51 12.99 4.22
CA LYS A 256 -16.27 14.02 3.49
C LYS A 256 -16.99 14.98 4.44
N ASN A 257 -17.64 14.45 5.47
CA ASN A 257 -18.59 15.21 6.30
C ASN A 257 -17.93 15.92 7.50
N GLU A 258 -16.77 15.45 7.96
CA GLU A 258 -16.11 15.96 9.16
C GLU A 258 -14.62 16.24 8.93
N ALA A 259 -13.84 15.24 8.51
CA ALA A 259 -12.37 15.35 8.47
C ALA A 259 -11.89 16.48 7.55
N LEU A 260 -12.51 16.63 6.37
CA LEU A 260 -12.21 17.72 5.44
C LEU A 260 -12.47 19.10 6.03
N ALA A 261 -13.56 19.28 6.79
CA ALA A 261 -13.86 20.54 7.45
C ALA A 261 -12.84 20.80 8.57
N ARG A 262 -12.53 19.78 9.38
CA ARG A 262 -11.52 19.91 10.44
C ARG A 262 -10.14 20.30 9.91
N LEU A 263 -9.75 19.77 8.75
CA LEU A 263 -8.49 20.16 8.09
C LEU A 263 -8.51 21.63 7.70
N THR A 264 -9.57 22.08 7.00
CA THR A 264 -9.62 23.46 6.49
C THR A 264 -9.98 24.52 7.52
N ASP A 265 -10.62 24.12 8.61
CA ASP A 265 -10.94 25.00 9.73
C ASP A 265 -9.82 24.96 10.79
N GLU A 266 -8.72 24.27 10.50
CA GLU A 266 -7.52 24.15 11.36
C GLU A 266 -7.80 23.54 12.75
N THR A 267 -8.83 22.71 12.84
CA THR A 267 -9.23 21.98 14.07
C THR A 267 -8.94 20.48 14.01
N TYR A 268 -8.12 20.05 13.05
CA TYR A 268 -7.73 18.65 12.90
C TYR A 268 -6.73 18.21 13.99
N ALA A 269 -5.81 19.10 14.37
CA ALA A 269 -4.78 18.84 15.37
C ALA A 269 -5.36 18.51 16.76
N GLY A 270 -4.54 17.90 17.62
CA GLY A 270 -4.90 17.62 19.01
C GLY A 270 -5.83 16.42 19.14
N ALA A 271 -7.01 16.62 19.74
CA ALA A 271 -7.90 15.54 20.13
C ALA A 271 -8.41 14.71 18.94
N TYR A 272 -8.71 15.35 17.80
CA TYR A 272 -9.23 14.63 16.63
C TYR A 272 -8.16 13.76 15.98
N GLN A 273 -6.98 14.31 15.66
CA GLN A 273 -5.84 13.52 15.15
C GLN A 273 -5.48 12.35 16.07
N LYS A 274 -5.50 12.56 17.40
CA LYS A 274 -5.23 11.49 18.37
C LYS A 274 -6.29 10.40 18.29
N LYS A 275 -7.58 10.77 18.32
CA LYS A 275 -8.70 9.82 18.18
C LYS A 275 -8.56 8.97 16.91
N LYS A 276 -8.26 9.60 15.78
CA LYS A 276 -8.09 8.90 14.49
C LYS A 276 -6.91 7.92 14.51
N LEU A 277 -5.78 8.28 15.12
CA LEU A 277 -4.67 7.35 15.30
C LEU A 277 -5.03 6.19 16.24
N ASP A 278 -5.74 6.46 17.33
CA ASP A 278 -6.14 5.43 18.30
C ASP A 278 -7.11 4.40 17.67
N GLU A 279 -8.09 4.88 16.89
CA GLU A 279 -8.99 4.04 16.10
C GLU A 279 -8.23 3.18 15.09
N PHE A 280 -7.27 3.78 14.38
CA PHE A 280 -6.43 3.08 13.42
C PHE A 280 -5.65 1.92 14.04
N TRP A 281 -4.93 2.17 15.14
CA TRP A 281 -4.10 1.14 15.78
C TRP A 281 -4.89 0.10 16.57
N SER A 282 -6.17 0.37 16.84
CA SER A 282 -7.10 -0.58 17.47
C SER A 282 -7.82 -1.45 16.44
N ASN A 283 -7.85 -1.02 15.17
CA ASN A 283 -8.39 -1.79 14.04
C ASN A 283 -7.39 -2.81 13.47
N LEU A 284 -6.10 -2.73 13.82
CA LEU A 284 -4.98 -3.55 13.32
C LEU A 284 -4.20 -4.32 14.41
#